data_AF-A0ABD5T4P4-F1
#
_entry.id   AF-A0ABD5T4P4-F1
#
_cell.length_a   1.000
_cell.length_b   1.000
_cell.length_c   1.000
_cell.angle_alpha   90.00
_cell.angle_beta   90.00
_cell.angle_gamma   90.00
#
_symmetry.space_group_name_H-M   'P 1'
#
loop_
_entity.id
_entity.type
_entity.pdbx_description
1 polymer ?
#
loop_
_entity_poly.entity_id
_entity_poly.type
_entity_poly.pdbx_seq_one_letter_code
_entity_poly.pdbx_strand_id
1 'polypeptide(L)' 'MPKISVEIPGELLADLDEHVGDDGKFVNRSDAVRASIR' A
#
# COMPACT_ATOMS: atom_id res chain seq x y z
N MET A 1 10.24 1.25 -11.94
CA MET A 1 10.11 2.11 -10.75
C MET A 1 11.18 1.75 -9.76
N PRO A 2 11.90 2.74 -9.19
CA PRO A 2 12.88 2.48 -8.15
C PRO A 2 12.21 1.77 -6.97
N LYS A 3 12.94 0.83 -6.37
CA LYS A 3 12.51 0.10 -5.19
C LYS A 3 13.17 0.74 -3.97
N ILE A 4 12.35 1.10 -3.00
CA ILE A 4 12.79 1.65 -1.72
C ILE A 4 12.09 0.87 -0.61
N SER A 5 12.77 0.72 0.52
CA SER A 5 12.21 0.18 1.75
C SER A 5 11.86 1.34 2.67
N VAL A 6 10.69 1.26 3.31
CA VAL A 6 10.22 2.25 4.27
C VAL A 6 9.62 1.53 5.47
N GLU A 7 9.74 2.13 6.64
CA GLU A 7 9.05 1.64 7.84
C GLU A 7 7.70 2.35 7.97
N ILE A 8 6.66 1.59 8.32
CA ILE A 8 5.29 2.07 8.43
C ILE A 8 4.72 1.54 9.75
N PRO A 9 3.99 2.37 10.52
CA PRO A 9 3.23 1.91 11.68
C PRO A 9 2.32 0.71 11.34
N GLY A 10 2.25 -0.26 12.24
CA GLY A 10 1.54 -1.52 11.98
C GLY A 10 0.04 -1.31 11.75
N GLU A 11 -0.56 -0.35 12.44
CA GLU A 11 -1.97 0.03 12.25
C GLU A 11 -2.27 0.58 10.86
N LEU A 12 -1.36 1.37 10.29
CA LEU A 12 -1.50 1.91 8.93
C LEU A 12 -1.29 0.82 7.87
N LEU A 13 -0.39 -0.14 8.14
CA LEU A 13 -0.20 -1.27 7.26
C LEU A 13 -1.42 -2.20 7.24
N ALA A 14 -2.03 -2.43 8.40
CA ALA A 14 -3.25 -3.23 8.52
C ALA A 14 -4.43 -2.58 7.81
N ASP A 15 -4.65 -1.27 8.00
CA ASP A 15 -5.67 -0.50 7.29
C ASP A 15 -5.45 -0.54 5.77
N LEU A 16 -4.20 -0.39 5.31
CA LEU A 16 -3.87 -0.49 3.89
C LEU A 16 -4.18 -1.88 3.32
N ASP A 17 -3.92 -2.93 4.09
CA ASP A 17 -4.16 -4.32 3.68
C ASP A 17 -5.64 -4.63 3.48
N GLU A 18 -6.55 -3.97 4.21
CA GLU A 18 -8.01 -4.09 3.97
C GLU A 18 -8.43 -3.59 2.58
N HIS A 19 -7.59 -2.76 1.94
CA HIS A 19 -7.87 -2.14 0.64
C HIS A 19 -7.06 -2.75 -0.51
N VAL A 20 -6.27 -3.81 -0.25
CA VAL A 20 -5.38 -4.46 -1.21
C VAL A 20 -5.86 -5.88 -1.53
N GLY A 21 -5.93 -6.23 -2.81
CA GLY A 21 -6.34 -7.56 -3.27
C GLY A 21 -7.31 -7.50 -4.44
N ASP A 22 -7.87 -8.66 -4.82
CA ASP A 22 -8.73 -8.78 -6.00
C ASP A 22 -10.06 -7.99 -5.86
N ASP A 23 -10.60 -7.90 -4.64
CA ASP A 23 -11.78 -7.09 -4.31
C ASP A 23 -11.41 -5.70 -3.76
N GLY A 24 -10.11 -5.40 -3.66
CA GLY A 24 -9.56 -4.17 -3.10
C GLY A 24 -9.38 -3.06 -4.14
N LYS A 25 -9.21 -1.83 -3.66
CA LYS A 25 -8.94 -0.66 -4.51
C LYS A 25 -7.58 -0.75 -5.20
N PHE A 26 -6.63 -1.48 -4.63
CA PHE A 26 -5.26 -1.55 -5.09
C PHE A 26 -4.82 -2.98 -5.36
N VAL A 27 -4.05 -3.17 -6.44
CA VAL A 27 -3.53 -4.50 -6.83
C VAL A 27 -2.48 -5.01 -5.83
N ASN A 28 -1.70 -4.10 -5.24
CA ASN A 28 -0.70 -4.43 -4.21
C ASN A 28 -0.39 -3.21 -3.34
N ARG A 29 0.23 -3.45 -2.18
CA ARG A 29 0.65 -2.39 -1.24
C ARG A 29 1.47 -1.29 -1.91
N SER A 30 2.44 -1.66 -2.76
CA SER A 30 3.27 -0.65 -3.42
C SER A 30 2.47 0.21 -4.39
N ASP A 31 1.41 -0.32 -4.98
CA ASP A 31 0.49 0.43 -5.84
C ASP A 31 -0.30 1.45 -5.03
N ALA A 32 -0.85 1.00 -3.89
CA ALA A 32 -1.53 1.86 -2.94
C ALA A 32 -0.66 3.03 -2.45
N VAL A 33 0.58 2.73 -2.02
CA VAL A 33 1.53 3.76 -1.56
C VAL A 33 1.85 4.78 -2.66
N ARG A 34 1.99 4.33 -3.90
CA ARG A 34 2.28 5.25 -5.02
C ARG A 34 1.11 6.13 -5.40
N ALA A 35 -0.10 5.58 -5.38
CA ALA A 35 -1.31 6.34 -5.67
C ALA A 35 -1.52 7.48 -4.67
N SER A 36 -1.14 7.28 -3.40
CA SER A 36 -1.26 8.30 -2.34
C SER A 36 -0.23 9.43 -2.42
N ILE A 37 0.90 9.24 -3.11
CA ILE A 37 1.96 10.26 -3.23
C ILE A 37 1.78 11.13 -4.49
N ARG A 38 0.99 10.66 -5.47
CA ARG A 38 0.83 11.30 -6.79
C ARG A 38 0.04 12.61 -6.75
#